data_AF-A0A966T237-F1
#
_entry.id   AF-A0A966T237-F1
#
_cell.length_a   1.000
_cell.length_b   1.000
_cell.length_c   1.000
_cell.angle_alpha   90.00
_cell.angle_beta   90.00
_cell.angle_gamma   90.00
#
_symmetry.space_group_name_H-M   'P 1'
#
loop_
_entity.id
_entity.type
_entity.pdbx_description
1 polymer ?
#
loop_
_entity_poly.entity_id
_entity_poly.type
_entity_poly.pdbx_seq_one_letter_code
_entity_poly.pdbx_strand_id
1 'polypeptide(L)'
;MAGSRAEATRASRLSAMPRFSIITPVYEPPSEAFESCINSVLAQTDSDWEWCLCNDASPSAWVAERLARLQTSDSRIRVITRATNGGIVAASNDAIASATGEFLVLLDNDDELRSDALELVAAVISESSDIDYVYSDEDKIAPTGERFDVFQKPIWSPERLLAQNYTSHLSVLRRAVVDEVGRFRTGFDGSQDYDLVLRVIERARRIANVPEVLYHWRALPTSTASAAAAKPYAFIAALRAVREHLERRGLPAEVTEAGPSLARVRRRSLHHPFVSVVTVADGTTERIYGVSQNLGNHLVSSVAGTSTYRNFELVIVVPATMPEDQR
;
A
#
# COMPACT_ATOMS: atom_id res chain seq x y z
N MET A 1 -7.09 29.12 34.14
CA MET A 1 -6.29 29.52 32.96
C MET A 1 -5.74 28.34 32.15
N ALA A 2 -5.65 27.12 32.68
CA ALA A 2 -5.23 25.94 31.90
C ALA A 2 -6.35 25.31 31.03
N GLY A 3 -7.63 25.45 31.43
CA GLY A 3 -8.78 24.91 30.68
C GLY A 3 -9.04 25.57 29.33
N SER A 4 -8.94 26.90 29.24
CA SER A 4 -9.26 27.63 27.99
C SER A 4 -8.23 27.43 26.88
N ARG A 5 -6.98 27.08 27.22
CA ARG A 5 -5.92 26.80 26.24
C ARG A 5 -6.08 25.40 25.64
N ALA A 6 -6.49 24.40 26.43
CA ALA A 6 -6.79 23.05 25.96
C ALA A 6 -8.05 23.02 25.09
N GLU A 7 -9.10 23.76 25.48
CA GLU A 7 -10.33 23.90 24.70
C GLU A 7 -10.11 24.67 23.38
N ALA A 8 -9.31 25.75 23.39
CA ALA A 8 -8.95 26.47 22.17
C ALA A 8 -8.07 25.63 21.22
N THR A 9 -7.20 24.77 21.75
CA THR A 9 -6.38 23.85 20.95
C THR A 9 -7.25 22.75 20.32
N ARG A 10 -8.22 22.21 21.07
CA ARG A 10 -9.20 21.22 20.57
C ARG A 10 -10.14 21.83 19.52
N ALA A 11 -10.62 23.05 19.74
CA ALA A 11 -11.44 23.78 18.78
C ALA A 11 -10.69 24.15 17.49
N SER A 12 -9.39 24.51 17.57
CA SER A 12 -8.59 24.75 16.34
C SER A 12 -8.27 23.47 15.58
N ARG A 13 -8.12 22.32 16.27
CA ARG A 13 -7.92 21.00 15.63
C ARG A 13 -9.18 20.52 14.92
N LEU A 14 -10.35 20.77 15.49
CA LEU A 14 -11.65 20.50 14.87
C LEU A 14 -11.90 21.34 13.60
N SER A 15 -11.21 22.47 13.42
CA SER A 15 -11.29 23.28 12.19
C SER A 15 -10.33 22.84 11.08
N ALA A 16 -9.52 21.81 11.31
CA ALA A 16 -8.47 21.35 10.37
C ALA A 16 -8.45 19.83 10.17
N MET A 17 -9.55 19.13 10.48
CA MET A 17 -9.69 17.73 10.09
C MET A 17 -9.97 17.65 8.59
N PRO A 18 -9.26 16.78 7.85
CA PRO A 18 -9.45 16.66 6.42
C PRO A 18 -10.83 16.08 6.12
N ARG A 19 -11.50 16.63 5.11
CA ARG A 19 -12.71 16.00 4.57
C ARG A 19 -12.35 14.81 3.69
N PHE A 20 -13.01 13.67 3.92
CA PHE A 20 -12.80 12.45 3.13
C PHE A 20 -13.85 12.28 2.02
N SER A 21 -13.42 11.75 0.88
CA SER A 21 -14.31 11.16 -0.13
C SER A 21 -14.03 9.67 -0.24
N ILE A 22 -14.98 8.85 0.20
CA ILE A 22 -14.91 7.40 0.05
C ILE A 22 -15.28 7.05 -1.39
N ILE A 23 -14.45 6.28 -2.07
CA ILE A 23 -14.56 5.93 -3.49
C ILE A 23 -14.88 4.44 -3.58
N THR A 24 -16.07 4.12 -4.07
CA THR A 24 -16.53 2.72 -4.17
C THR A 24 -17.14 2.43 -5.55
N PRO A 25 -16.41 1.72 -6.44
CA PRO A 25 -16.99 1.17 -7.64
C PRO A 25 -17.92 0.00 -7.29
N VAL A 26 -19.10 -0.08 -7.92
CA VAL A 26 -20.11 -1.10 -7.61
C VAL A 26 -20.48 -1.87 -8.87
N TYR A 27 -20.25 -3.19 -8.85
CA TYR A 27 -20.71 -4.12 -9.88
C TYR A 27 -21.11 -5.47 -9.27
N GLU A 28 -22.41 -5.80 -9.29
CA GLU A 28 -22.97 -7.08 -8.79
C GLU A 28 -22.37 -7.59 -7.46
N PRO A 29 -22.28 -6.77 -6.38
CA PRO A 29 -21.77 -7.28 -5.11
C PRO A 29 -22.70 -8.34 -4.51
N PRO A 30 -22.21 -9.29 -3.70
CA PRO A 30 -23.09 -10.09 -2.84
C PRO A 30 -23.90 -9.19 -1.91
N SER A 31 -25.22 -9.37 -1.85
CA SER A 31 -26.11 -8.46 -1.10
C SER A 31 -25.71 -8.31 0.37
N GLU A 32 -25.40 -9.39 1.07
CA GLU A 32 -25.02 -9.34 2.50
C GLU A 32 -23.69 -8.62 2.71
N ALA A 33 -22.73 -8.79 1.79
CA ALA A 33 -21.45 -8.10 1.83
C ALA A 33 -21.63 -6.60 1.60
N PHE A 34 -22.45 -6.21 0.63
CA PHE A 34 -22.74 -4.81 0.35
C PHE A 34 -23.48 -4.11 1.50
N GLU A 35 -24.44 -4.77 2.13
CA GLU A 35 -25.10 -4.22 3.32
C GLU A 35 -24.11 -4.06 4.50
N SER A 36 -23.16 -4.99 4.66
CA SER A 36 -22.09 -4.88 5.66
C SER A 36 -21.16 -3.70 5.36
N CYS A 37 -20.78 -3.52 4.09
CA CYS A 37 -20.03 -2.36 3.60
C CYS A 37 -20.76 -1.05 3.93
N ILE A 38 -22.05 -0.95 3.58
CA ILE A 38 -22.91 0.21 3.90
C ILE A 38 -22.91 0.52 5.39
N ASN A 39 -23.16 -0.50 6.23
CA ASN A 39 -23.21 -0.31 7.67
C ASN A 39 -21.85 0.16 8.22
N SER A 40 -20.74 -0.34 7.68
CA SER A 40 -19.39 0.05 8.10
C SER A 40 -19.07 1.52 7.80
N VAL A 41 -19.56 2.05 6.66
CA VAL A 41 -19.39 3.47 6.30
C VAL A 41 -20.32 4.36 7.12
N LEU A 42 -21.59 3.97 7.28
CA LEU A 42 -22.55 4.75 8.07
C LEU A 42 -22.20 4.79 9.57
N ALA A 43 -21.47 3.79 10.07
CA ALA A 43 -21.01 3.72 11.45
C ALA A 43 -19.70 4.49 11.73
N GLN A 44 -19.12 5.19 10.73
CA GLN A 44 -17.92 5.99 10.94
C GLN A 44 -18.15 7.08 12.02
N THR A 45 -17.24 7.17 12.99
CA THR A 45 -17.29 8.16 14.09
C THR A 45 -16.94 9.56 13.61
N ASP A 46 -16.06 9.68 12.60
CA ASP A 46 -15.87 10.93 11.86
C ASP A 46 -17.12 11.22 11.03
N SER A 47 -17.55 12.48 11.04
CA SER A 47 -18.76 12.92 10.34
C SER A 47 -18.49 13.67 9.03
N ASP A 48 -17.27 14.19 8.83
CA ASP A 48 -16.91 15.00 7.66
C ASP A 48 -16.37 14.13 6.53
N TRP A 49 -17.27 13.33 5.97
CA TRP A 49 -17.02 12.53 4.80
C TRP A 49 -18.17 12.64 3.80
N GLU A 50 -17.86 12.31 2.55
CA GLU A 50 -18.87 11.98 1.54
C GLU A 50 -18.55 10.62 0.93
N TRP A 51 -19.56 9.92 0.45
CA TRP A 51 -19.41 8.62 -0.18
C TRP A 51 -19.81 8.68 -1.65
N CYS A 52 -18.82 8.55 -2.53
CA CYS A 52 -18.96 8.58 -3.96
C CYS A 52 -18.99 7.15 -4.50
N LEU A 53 -20.19 6.68 -4.83
CA LEU A 53 -20.46 5.36 -5.39
C LEU A 53 -20.64 5.46 -6.90
N CYS A 54 -20.05 4.53 -7.66
CA CYS A 54 -20.33 4.41 -9.09
C CYS A 54 -20.88 3.02 -9.41
N ASN A 55 -22.16 2.92 -9.74
CA ASN A 55 -22.75 1.71 -10.31
C ASN A 55 -22.24 1.52 -11.74
N ASP A 56 -21.40 0.52 -11.96
CA ASP A 56 -20.80 0.19 -13.25
C ASP A 56 -21.74 -0.68 -14.12
N ALA A 57 -22.98 -0.21 -14.26
CA ALA A 57 -24.05 -0.89 -14.99
C ALA A 57 -24.33 -2.33 -14.49
N SER A 58 -24.48 -2.51 -13.17
CA SER A 58 -24.92 -3.78 -12.57
C SER A 58 -26.24 -4.25 -13.20
N PRO A 59 -26.32 -5.46 -13.78
CA PRO A 59 -27.55 -5.98 -14.40
C PRO A 59 -28.72 -6.16 -13.43
N SER A 60 -28.42 -6.48 -12.17
CA SER A 60 -29.44 -6.75 -11.16
C SER A 60 -30.11 -5.47 -10.68
N ALA A 61 -31.44 -5.40 -10.83
CA ALA A 61 -32.25 -4.23 -10.44
C ALA A 61 -32.09 -3.85 -8.96
N TRP A 62 -31.87 -4.83 -8.07
CA TRP A 62 -31.74 -4.58 -6.64
C TRP A 62 -30.56 -3.65 -6.31
N VAL A 63 -29.46 -3.69 -7.09
CA VAL A 63 -28.28 -2.83 -6.87
C VAL A 63 -28.65 -1.38 -7.13
N ALA A 64 -29.28 -1.10 -8.28
CA ALA A 64 -29.71 0.25 -8.65
C ALA A 64 -30.76 0.79 -7.65
N GLU A 65 -31.73 -0.04 -7.27
CA GLU A 65 -32.74 0.32 -6.27
C GLU A 65 -32.12 0.60 -4.89
N ARG A 66 -31.15 -0.22 -4.46
CA ARG A 66 -30.50 -0.04 -3.16
C ARG A 66 -29.67 1.23 -3.11
N LEU A 67 -28.91 1.50 -4.17
CA LEU A 67 -28.13 2.74 -4.31
C LEU A 67 -29.03 3.98 -4.34
N ALA A 68 -30.16 3.92 -5.06
CA ALA A 68 -31.13 5.02 -5.06
C ALA A 68 -31.69 5.29 -3.65
N ARG A 69 -32.08 4.24 -2.92
CA ARG A 69 -32.52 4.38 -1.51
C ARG A 69 -31.42 4.98 -0.64
N LEU A 70 -30.18 4.51 -0.79
CA LEU A 70 -29.04 4.97 -0.02
C LEU A 70 -28.78 6.47 -0.23
N GLN A 71 -28.76 6.92 -1.49
CA GLN A 71 -28.61 8.34 -1.83
C GLN A 71 -29.73 9.22 -1.25
N THR A 72 -30.97 8.72 -1.20
CA THR A 72 -32.07 9.48 -0.59
C THR A 72 -32.02 9.51 0.94
N SER A 73 -31.35 8.54 1.56
CA SER A 73 -31.31 8.40 3.02
C SER A 73 -30.24 9.25 3.70
N ASP A 74 -29.15 9.59 3.00
CA ASP A 74 -28.07 10.41 3.56
C ASP A 74 -27.50 11.34 2.47
N SER A 75 -27.54 12.65 2.74
CA SER A 75 -27.09 13.70 1.81
C SER A 75 -25.58 13.69 1.52
N ARG A 76 -24.79 12.97 2.33
CA ARG A 76 -23.35 12.76 2.11
C ARG A 76 -23.07 11.72 1.03
N ILE A 77 -24.08 10.98 0.58
CA ILE A 77 -23.92 9.89 -0.38
C ILE A 77 -24.28 10.37 -1.78
N ARG A 78 -23.40 10.09 -2.74
CA ARG A 78 -23.56 10.42 -4.15
C ARG A 78 -23.39 9.16 -4.98
N VAL A 79 -24.35 8.89 -5.84
CA VAL A 79 -24.35 7.73 -6.74
C VAL A 79 -24.31 8.22 -8.18
N ILE A 80 -23.31 7.73 -8.90
CA ILE A 80 -23.23 7.82 -10.36
C ILE A 80 -23.62 6.46 -10.93
N THR A 81 -24.40 6.46 -12.01
CA THR A 81 -24.72 5.22 -12.74
C THR A 81 -24.18 5.32 -14.15
N ARG A 82 -23.35 4.36 -14.54
CA ARG A 82 -22.84 4.23 -15.90
C ARG A 82 -23.87 3.54 -16.78
N ALA A 83 -23.96 3.97 -18.03
CA ALA A 83 -24.86 3.35 -19.02
C ALA A 83 -24.36 1.98 -19.51
N THR A 84 -23.05 1.75 -19.45
CA THR A 84 -22.41 0.50 -19.84
C THR A 84 -21.29 0.18 -18.85
N ASN A 85 -21.05 -1.11 -18.63
CA ASN A 85 -19.96 -1.57 -17.78
C ASN A 85 -18.61 -1.16 -18.41
N GLY A 86 -17.83 -0.37 -17.69
CA GLY A 86 -16.50 0.09 -18.07
C GLY A 86 -15.36 -0.52 -17.25
N GLY A 87 -15.69 -1.43 -16.33
CA GLY A 87 -14.76 -2.02 -15.39
C GLY A 87 -14.39 -1.10 -14.23
N ILE A 88 -13.63 -1.68 -13.29
CA ILE A 88 -13.23 -1.04 -12.03
C ILE A 88 -12.51 0.30 -12.24
N VAL A 89 -11.68 0.42 -13.28
CA VAL A 89 -10.94 1.64 -13.57
C VAL A 89 -11.88 2.80 -13.94
N ALA A 90 -12.82 2.56 -14.85
CA ALA A 90 -13.74 3.60 -15.31
C ALA A 90 -14.71 4.00 -14.19
N ALA A 91 -15.27 3.01 -13.47
CA ALA A 91 -16.15 3.26 -12.34
C ALA A 91 -15.47 4.02 -11.20
N SER A 92 -14.24 3.66 -10.85
CA SER A 92 -13.47 4.37 -9.82
C SER A 92 -13.16 5.81 -10.23
N ASN A 93 -12.78 6.04 -11.50
CA ASN A 93 -12.50 7.39 -12.01
C ASN A 93 -13.75 8.28 -12.05
N ASP A 94 -14.93 7.73 -12.38
CA ASP A 94 -16.19 8.46 -12.32
C ASP A 94 -16.55 8.84 -10.87
N ALA A 95 -16.38 7.91 -9.92
CA ALA A 95 -16.56 8.20 -8.50
C ALA A 95 -15.60 9.30 -8.03
N ILE A 96 -14.31 9.23 -8.37
CA ILE A 96 -13.30 10.27 -8.07
C ILE A 96 -13.70 11.61 -8.69
N ALA A 97 -14.27 11.64 -9.91
CA ALA A 97 -14.67 12.87 -10.56
C ALA A 97 -15.78 13.64 -9.80
N SER A 98 -16.58 12.93 -8.99
CA SER A 98 -17.61 13.55 -8.13
C SER A 98 -17.13 13.92 -6.72
N ALA A 99 -15.92 13.50 -6.36
CA ALA A 99 -15.32 13.72 -5.06
C ALA A 99 -14.91 15.19 -4.85
N THR A 100 -15.18 15.71 -3.66
CA THR A 100 -14.91 17.07 -3.20
C THR A 100 -14.02 17.12 -1.95
N GLY A 101 -13.85 15.99 -1.26
CA GLY A 101 -12.93 15.81 -0.15
C GLY A 101 -11.48 16.08 -0.52
N GLU A 102 -10.67 16.41 0.49
CA GLU A 102 -9.24 16.64 0.37
C GLU A 102 -8.50 15.31 0.16
N PHE A 103 -9.00 14.24 0.78
CA PHE A 103 -8.45 12.89 0.70
C PHE A 103 -9.48 11.92 0.14
N LEU A 104 -8.99 11.01 -0.71
CA LEU A 104 -9.73 9.90 -1.29
C LEU A 104 -9.47 8.66 -0.45
N VAL A 105 -10.53 7.95 -0.09
CA VAL A 105 -10.47 6.68 0.66
C VAL A 105 -10.93 5.58 -0.28
N LEU A 106 -10.07 4.60 -0.58
CA LEU A 106 -10.44 3.48 -1.44
C LEU A 106 -11.16 2.40 -0.63
N LEU A 107 -12.36 2.01 -1.08
CA LEU A 107 -13.18 0.98 -0.44
C LEU A 107 -13.89 0.13 -1.49
N ASP A 108 -13.64 -1.18 -1.49
CA ASP A 108 -14.34 -2.12 -2.35
C ASP A 108 -15.77 -2.39 -1.82
N ASN A 109 -16.69 -2.72 -2.73
CA ASN A 109 -18.13 -2.80 -2.43
C ASN A 109 -18.55 -4.01 -1.59
N ASP A 110 -17.61 -4.89 -1.24
CA ASP A 110 -17.83 -6.09 -0.43
C ASP A 110 -17.00 -6.08 0.87
N ASP A 111 -16.22 -5.04 1.10
CA ASP A 111 -15.33 -4.88 2.25
C ASP A 111 -15.91 -3.96 3.33
N GLU A 112 -15.28 -3.95 4.51
CA GLU A 112 -15.73 -3.17 5.66
C GLU A 112 -14.60 -2.30 6.22
N LEU A 113 -14.96 -1.10 6.68
CA LEU A 113 -14.09 -0.24 7.49
C LEU A 113 -14.35 -0.45 8.99
N ARG A 114 -13.32 -0.31 9.82
CA ARG A 114 -13.52 -0.19 11.28
C ARG A 114 -14.22 1.13 11.58
N SER A 115 -15.09 1.18 12.58
CA SER A 115 -15.98 2.34 12.85
C SER A 115 -15.26 3.66 13.15
N ASP A 116 -14.01 3.63 13.56
CA ASP A 116 -13.17 4.80 13.88
C ASP A 116 -12.01 4.98 12.86
N ALA A 117 -12.07 4.29 11.71
CA ALA A 117 -11.01 4.31 10.71
C ALA A 117 -10.71 5.73 10.21
N LEU A 118 -11.74 6.49 9.84
CA LEU A 118 -11.56 7.86 9.36
C LEU A 118 -11.04 8.81 10.45
N GLU A 119 -11.48 8.64 11.70
CA GLU A 119 -11.02 9.46 12.83
C GLU A 119 -9.52 9.25 13.10
N LEU A 120 -9.06 8.00 13.06
CA LEU A 120 -7.64 7.68 13.26
C LEU A 120 -6.76 8.13 12.10
N VAL A 121 -7.24 7.99 10.87
CA VAL A 121 -6.53 8.54 9.70
C VAL A 121 -6.46 10.07 9.76
N ALA A 122 -7.55 10.74 10.15
CA ALA A 122 -7.58 12.19 10.34
C ALA A 122 -6.60 12.63 11.43
N ALA A 123 -6.50 11.88 12.54
CA ALA A 123 -5.54 12.14 13.59
C ALA A 123 -4.10 12.13 13.05
N VAL A 124 -3.72 11.10 12.27
CA VAL A 124 -2.40 11.02 11.63
C VAL A 124 -2.17 12.15 10.63
N ILE A 125 -3.14 12.48 9.78
CA ILE A 125 -3.02 13.60 8.83
C ILE A 125 -2.84 14.93 9.57
N SER A 126 -3.49 15.11 10.72
CA SER A 126 -3.40 16.33 11.51
C SER A 126 -2.01 16.57 12.13
N GLU A 127 -1.16 15.54 12.21
CA GLU A 127 0.23 15.66 12.66
C GLU A 127 1.09 16.42 11.63
N SER A 128 0.74 16.36 10.34
CA SER A 128 1.45 17.12 9.32
C SER A 128 0.70 17.37 8.02
N SER A 129 0.66 18.64 7.61
CA SER A 129 0.04 19.09 6.34
C SER A 129 0.72 18.59 5.07
N ASP A 130 1.91 17.97 5.18
CA ASP A 130 2.64 17.39 4.04
C ASP A 130 2.32 15.90 3.81
N ILE A 131 1.46 15.29 4.62
CA ILE A 131 0.99 13.92 4.40
C ILE A 131 0.11 13.87 3.16
N ASP A 132 0.49 13.02 2.21
CA ASP A 132 -0.18 12.85 0.92
C ASP A 132 -0.71 11.42 0.71
N TYR A 133 -0.22 10.46 1.50
CA TYR A 133 -0.69 9.08 1.47
C TYR A 133 -0.63 8.47 2.86
N VAL A 134 -1.72 7.84 3.27
CA VAL A 134 -1.82 7.06 4.51
C VAL A 134 -2.26 5.64 4.16
N TYR A 135 -1.66 4.65 4.81
CA TYR A 135 -2.13 3.27 4.78
C TYR A 135 -2.30 2.69 6.18
N SER A 136 -3.17 1.69 6.33
CA SER A 136 -3.38 0.97 7.61
C SER A 136 -3.05 -0.50 7.50
N ASP A 137 -2.98 -1.18 8.64
CA ASP A 137 -3.06 -2.64 8.67
C ASP A 137 -4.46 -3.10 8.24
N GLU A 138 -4.55 -4.38 7.87
CA GLU A 138 -5.76 -5.02 7.41
C GLU A 138 -5.86 -6.44 7.98
N ASP A 139 -7.07 -6.97 8.02
CA ASP A 139 -7.32 -8.41 8.18
C ASP A 139 -8.27 -8.87 7.08
N LYS A 140 -8.63 -10.15 7.11
CA LYS A 140 -9.58 -10.74 6.17
C LYS A 140 -10.85 -11.20 6.85
N ILE A 141 -11.93 -11.21 6.09
CA ILE A 141 -13.24 -11.72 6.50
C ILE A 141 -13.51 -13.04 5.78
N ALA A 142 -13.68 -14.11 6.55
CA ALA A 142 -14.05 -15.41 6.01
C ALA A 142 -15.50 -15.40 5.50
N PRO A 143 -15.91 -16.35 4.64
CA PRO A 143 -17.32 -16.53 4.27
C PRO A 143 -18.26 -16.74 5.47
N THR A 144 -17.74 -17.22 6.61
CA THR A 144 -18.46 -17.38 7.87
C THR A 144 -18.64 -16.07 8.65
N GLY A 145 -18.00 -14.98 8.22
CA GLY A 145 -17.99 -13.67 8.89
C GLY A 145 -16.85 -13.46 9.88
N GLU A 146 -16.07 -14.50 10.19
CA GLU A 146 -14.95 -14.43 11.14
C GLU A 146 -13.76 -13.65 10.55
N ARG A 147 -13.06 -12.88 11.40
CA ARG A 147 -11.82 -12.19 11.04
C ARG A 147 -10.61 -13.13 11.12
N PHE A 148 -9.71 -13.08 10.15
CA PHE A 148 -8.50 -13.92 10.10
C PHE A 148 -7.37 -13.25 9.31
N ASP A 149 -6.17 -13.84 9.31
CA ASP A 149 -5.02 -13.40 8.48
C ASP A 149 -4.67 -11.90 8.63
N VAL A 150 -4.49 -11.46 9.88
CA VAL A 150 -4.08 -10.09 10.20
C VAL A 150 -2.73 -9.81 9.55
N PHE A 151 -2.68 -8.80 8.69
CA PHE A 151 -1.46 -8.31 8.06
C PHE A 151 -1.00 -7.01 8.71
N GLN A 152 -0.10 -7.14 9.69
CA GLN A 152 0.60 -6.00 10.29
C GLN A 152 1.65 -5.48 9.31
N LYS A 153 1.39 -4.33 8.72
CA LYS A 153 2.25 -3.75 7.70
C LYS A 153 3.43 -3.06 8.36
N PRO A 154 4.65 -3.18 7.78
CA PRO A 154 5.79 -2.47 8.31
C PRO A 154 5.60 -0.95 8.14
N ILE A 155 6.45 -0.20 8.83
CA ILE A 155 6.69 1.21 8.50
C ILE A 155 7.05 1.36 7.01
N TRP A 156 6.84 2.56 6.48
CA TRP A 156 6.98 2.84 5.05
C TRP A 156 8.30 2.32 4.46
N SER A 157 8.21 1.49 3.43
CA SER A 157 9.34 0.92 2.72
C SER A 157 9.10 0.94 1.22
N PRO A 158 9.73 1.88 0.47
CA PRO A 158 9.61 1.90 -0.99
C PRO A 158 10.13 0.60 -1.61
N GLU A 159 11.14 -0.01 -1.00
CA GLU A 159 11.75 -1.26 -1.47
C GLU A 159 10.82 -2.45 -1.33
N ARG A 160 10.07 -2.54 -0.22
CA ARG A 160 9.02 -3.55 -0.09
C ARG A 160 7.90 -3.29 -1.09
N LEU A 161 7.53 -2.03 -1.29
CA LEU A 161 6.49 -1.68 -2.26
C LEU A 161 6.88 -2.12 -3.67
N LEU A 162 8.16 -2.12 -4.07
CA LEU A 162 8.58 -2.63 -5.38
C LEU A 162 8.46 -4.16 -5.53
N ALA A 163 8.40 -4.89 -4.42
CA ALA A 163 8.25 -6.34 -4.43
C ALA A 163 6.78 -6.78 -4.35
N GLN A 164 5.93 -6.02 -3.65
CA GLN A 164 4.54 -6.35 -3.42
C GLN A 164 3.74 -5.07 -3.14
N ASN A 165 2.48 -5.00 -3.59
CA ASN A 165 1.53 -3.97 -3.16
C ASN A 165 1.12 -4.17 -1.70
N TYR A 166 2.04 -3.97 -0.76
CA TYR A 166 1.78 -4.27 0.65
C TYR A 166 0.90 -3.21 1.32
N THR A 167 0.79 -2.00 0.74
CA THR A 167 -0.01 -0.91 1.33
C THR A 167 -1.50 -1.08 1.05
N SER A 168 -1.89 -1.68 -0.08
CA SER A 168 -3.25 -2.13 -0.46
C SER A 168 -4.39 -1.43 0.30
N HIS A 169 -4.92 -2.04 1.37
CA HIS A 169 -6.09 -1.54 2.11
C HIS A 169 -5.77 -1.23 3.59
N LEU A 170 -6.30 -0.22 4.24
CA LEU A 170 -6.95 0.96 3.72
C LEU A 170 -5.92 1.85 3.02
N SER A 171 -6.21 2.35 1.82
CA SER A 171 -5.41 3.40 1.18
C SER A 171 -6.16 4.73 1.19
N VAL A 172 -5.55 5.74 1.81
CA VAL A 172 -6.08 7.11 1.87
C VAL A 172 -5.12 8.10 1.21
N LEU A 173 -5.52 8.66 0.07
CA LEU A 173 -4.64 9.37 -0.85
C LEU A 173 -5.11 10.82 -1.00
N ARG A 174 -4.20 11.80 -0.94
CA ARG A 174 -4.56 13.19 -1.21
C ARG A 174 -5.07 13.33 -2.63
N ARG A 175 -6.28 13.87 -2.79
CA ARG A 175 -6.98 13.97 -4.09
C ARG A 175 -6.15 14.73 -5.13
N ALA A 176 -5.54 15.83 -4.74
CA ALA A 176 -4.71 16.64 -5.64
C ALA A 176 -3.54 15.85 -6.24
N VAL A 177 -2.92 14.94 -5.46
CA VAL A 177 -1.82 14.10 -5.95
C VAL A 177 -2.36 13.01 -6.88
N VAL A 178 -3.51 12.41 -6.55
CA VAL A 178 -4.19 11.44 -7.42
C VAL A 178 -4.59 12.07 -8.77
N ASP A 179 -5.09 13.30 -8.75
CA ASP A 179 -5.39 14.09 -9.95
C ASP A 179 -4.11 14.42 -10.75
N GLU A 180 -3.03 14.84 -10.09
CA GLU A 180 -1.73 15.14 -10.73
C GLU A 180 -1.18 13.93 -11.50
N VAL A 181 -1.26 12.73 -10.91
CA VAL A 181 -0.73 11.51 -11.54
C VAL A 181 -1.67 10.89 -12.57
N GLY A 182 -2.85 11.47 -12.80
CA GLY A 182 -3.81 11.04 -13.81
C GLY A 182 -4.75 9.91 -13.38
N ARG A 183 -5.01 9.75 -12.07
CA ARG A 183 -5.98 8.78 -11.49
C ARG A 183 -5.71 7.32 -11.91
N PHE A 184 -6.74 6.47 -11.99
CA PHE A 184 -6.58 5.08 -12.42
C PHE A 184 -6.42 4.97 -13.94
N ARG A 185 -5.58 4.02 -14.39
CA ARG A 185 -5.30 3.78 -15.82
C ARG A 185 -5.83 2.42 -16.27
N THR A 186 -6.32 2.36 -17.50
CA THR A 186 -6.71 1.10 -18.14
C THR A 186 -5.47 0.24 -18.46
N GLY A 187 -5.66 -1.08 -18.52
CA GLY A 187 -4.56 -2.02 -18.78
C GLY A 187 -3.78 -2.42 -17.52
N PHE A 188 -4.25 -1.97 -16.36
CA PHE A 188 -3.80 -2.41 -15.03
C PHE A 188 -4.92 -3.09 -14.24
N ASP A 189 -6.01 -3.46 -14.88
CA ASP A 189 -7.17 -4.11 -14.28
C ASP A 189 -6.75 -5.32 -13.41
N GLY A 190 -7.19 -5.33 -12.16
CA GLY A 190 -6.76 -6.28 -11.12
C GLY A 190 -5.52 -5.86 -10.31
N SER A 191 -4.81 -4.81 -10.73
CA SER A 191 -3.67 -4.19 -10.01
C SER A 191 -3.63 -2.67 -10.23
N GLN A 192 -4.79 -2.06 -10.47
CA GLN A 192 -4.94 -0.64 -10.78
C GLN A 192 -4.60 0.25 -9.58
N ASP A 193 -4.85 -0.27 -8.38
CA ASP A 193 -4.46 0.30 -7.10
C ASP A 193 -2.94 0.34 -6.96
N TYR A 194 -2.24 -0.75 -7.30
CA TYR A 194 -0.79 -0.82 -7.24
C TYR A 194 -0.13 0.14 -8.23
N ASP A 195 -0.67 0.22 -9.46
CA ASP A 195 -0.26 1.22 -10.44
C ASP A 195 -0.45 2.66 -9.92
N LEU A 196 -1.60 2.95 -9.33
CA LEU A 196 -1.88 4.26 -8.76
C LEU A 196 -0.92 4.61 -7.63
N VAL A 197 -0.77 3.72 -6.65
CA VAL A 197 0.11 3.93 -5.50
C VAL A 197 1.55 4.17 -5.97
N LEU A 198 2.07 3.35 -6.89
CA LEU A 198 3.41 3.53 -7.43
C LEU A 198 3.62 4.90 -8.09
N ARG A 199 2.60 5.48 -8.73
CA ARG A 199 2.68 6.83 -9.29
C ARG A 199 2.53 7.91 -8.22
N VAL A 200 1.62 7.72 -7.26
CA VAL A 200 1.40 8.67 -6.16
C VAL A 200 2.67 8.85 -5.32
N ILE A 201 3.39 7.77 -5.00
CA ILE A 201 4.62 7.86 -4.21
C ILE A 201 5.77 8.59 -4.93
N GLU A 202 5.67 8.79 -6.25
CA GLU A 202 6.63 9.59 -7.02
C GLU A 202 6.45 11.10 -6.75
N ARG A 203 5.28 11.50 -6.24
CA ARG A 203 4.85 12.89 -6.02
C ARG A 203 4.56 13.22 -4.56
N ALA A 204 4.17 12.22 -3.77
CA ALA A 204 3.85 12.38 -2.35
C ALA A 204 5.03 12.97 -1.56
N ARG A 205 4.76 14.00 -0.76
CA ARG A 205 5.73 14.65 0.12
C ARG A 205 6.01 13.81 1.35
N ARG A 206 4.96 13.23 1.94
CA ARG A 206 5.07 12.31 3.07
C ARG A 206 4.02 11.19 2.99
N ILE A 207 4.46 10.00 3.39
CA ILE A 207 3.66 8.79 3.49
C ILE A 207 3.65 8.38 4.96
N ALA A 208 2.48 8.09 5.52
CA ALA A 208 2.30 7.68 6.90
C ALA A 208 1.60 6.32 7.01
N ASN A 209 1.81 5.63 8.12
CA ASN A 209 1.09 4.39 8.43
C ASN A 209 0.27 4.57 9.71
N VAL A 210 -0.91 3.95 9.76
CA VAL A 210 -1.67 3.72 10.99
C VAL A 210 -1.47 2.25 11.38
N PRO A 211 -0.73 1.94 12.47
CA PRO A 211 -0.41 0.56 12.86
C PRO A 211 -1.60 -0.12 13.57
N GLU A 212 -2.77 -0.03 12.97
CA GLU A 212 -4.01 -0.60 13.45
C GLU A 212 -4.79 -1.22 12.28
N VAL A 213 -5.51 -2.32 12.55
CA VAL A 213 -6.42 -2.92 11.57
C VAL A 213 -7.62 -1.99 11.41
N LEU A 214 -7.67 -1.26 10.29
CA LEU A 214 -8.77 -0.35 9.95
C LEU A 214 -9.61 -0.82 8.76
N TYR A 215 -9.15 -1.86 8.07
CA TYR A 215 -9.79 -2.43 6.89
C TYR A 215 -9.97 -3.94 7.03
N HIS A 216 -11.10 -4.42 6.56
CA HIS A 216 -11.47 -5.82 6.64
C HIS A 216 -11.80 -6.35 5.25
N TRP A 217 -10.87 -7.13 4.69
CA TRP A 217 -10.89 -7.56 3.30
C TRP A 217 -11.61 -8.90 3.11
N ARG A 218 -12.69 -8.96 2.35
CA ARG A 218 -13.50 -10.16 2.22
C ARG A 218 -12.84 -11.20 1.32
N ALA A 219 -12.66 -12.40 1.87
CA ALA A 219 -12.13 -13.54 1.13
C ALA A 219 -13.24 -14.26 0.34
N LEU A 220 -13.69 -13.66 -0.77
CA LEU A 220 -14.60 -14.33 -1.71
C LEU A 220 -13.85 -15.35 -2.59
N PRO A 221 -14.46 -16.49 -2.98
CA PRO A 221 -13.81 -17.53 -3.81
C PRO A 221 -13.28 -17.04 -5.17
N THR A 222 -13.82 -15.93 -5.70
CA THR A 222 -13.40 -15.31 -6.96
C THR A 222 -12.47 -14.09 -6.76
N SER A 223 -12.15 -13.76 -5.51
CA SER A 223 -11.33 -12.62 -5.13
C SER A 223 -9.86 -12.99 -5.04
N THR A 224 -8.97 -12.03 -5.32
CA THR A 224 -7.52 -12.14 -5.08
C THR A 224 -7.21 -12.39 -3.60
N ALA A 225 -8.13 -12.04 -2.70
CA ALA A 225 -8.07 -12.34 -1.27
C ALA A 225 -7.95 -13.83 -0.96
N SER A 226 -8.58 -14.67 -1.79
CA SER A 226 -8.66 -16.12 -1.61
C SER A 226 -7.43 -16.86 -2.16
N ALA A 227 -6.89 -16.42 -3.29
CA ALA A 227 -5.68 -16.97 -3.88
C ALA A 227 -5.04 -16.01 -4.90
N ALA A 228 -3.74 -15.75 -4.72
CA ALA A 228 -2.90 -15.03 -5.71
C ALA A 228 -2.99 -15.61 -7.13
N ALA A 229 -3.22 -16.93 -7.25
CA ALA A 229 -3.33 -17.64 -8.52
C ALA A 229 -4.66 -17.43 -9.27
N ALA A 230 -5.68 -16.80 -8.66
CA ALA A 230 -7.00 -16.67 -9.24
C ALA A 230 -7.04 -15.78 -10.51
N LYS A 231 -6.06 -14.87 -10.67
CA LYS A 231 -6.04 -13.87 -11.76
C LYS A 231 -4.61 -13.62 -12.29
N PRO A 232 -4.08 -14.47 -13.18
CA PRO A 232 -2.72 -14.31 -13.73
C PRO A 232 -2.48 -12.95 -14.41
N TYR A 233 -3.52 -12.36 -15.01
CA TYR A 233 -3.44 -11.04 -15.66
C TYR A 233 -3.13 -9.92 -14.66
N ALA A 234 -3.65 -10.00 -13.43
CA ALA A 234 -3.42 -9.00 -12.39
C ALA A 234 -1.93 -8.97 -12.04
N PHE A 235 -1.32 -10.14 -11.86
CA PHE A 235 0.11 -10.20 -11.56
C PHE A 235 0.99 -9.70 -12.71
N ILE A 236 0.61 -9.96 -13.97
CA ILE A 236 1.31 -9.38 -15.14
C ILE A 236 1.21 -7.84 -15.12
N ALA A 237 0.02 -7.29 -14.81
CA ALA A 237 -0.19 -5.86 -14.65
C ALA A 237 0.64 -5.28 -13.50
N ALA A 238 0.74 -5.97 -12.35
CA ALA A 238 1.58 -5.58 -11.22
C ALA A 238 3.06 -5.50 -11.59
N LEU A 239 3.62 -6.53 -12.25
CA LEU A 239 5.01 -6.49 -12.73
C LEU A 239 5.24 -5.35 -13.71
N ARG A 240 4.27 -5.07 -14.60
CA ARG A 240 4.33 -3.93 -15.52
C ARG A 240 4.31 -2.60 -14.76
N ALA A 241 3.47 -2.45 -13.73
CA ALA A 241 3.40 -1.23 -12.93
C ALA A 241 4.74 -0.91 -12.27
N VAL A 242 5.40 -1.93 -11.71
CA VAL A 242 6.76 -1.81 -11.12
C VAL A 242 7.79 -1.41 -12.18
N ARG A 243 7.76 -2.02 -13.39
CA ARG A 243 8.65 -1.63 -14.49
C ARG A 243 8.46 -0.19 -14.90
N GLU A 244 7.22 0.22 -15.18
CA GLU A 244 6.94 1.59 -15.61
C GLU A 244 7.29 2.62 -14.52
N HIS A 245 7.13 2.27 -13.23
CA HIS A 245 7.60 3.10 -12.12
C HIS A 245 9.12 3.30 -12.16
N LEU A 246 9.89 2.21 -12.28
CA LEU A 246 11.35 2.27 -12.34
C LEU A 246 11.83 3.06 -13.57
N GLU A 247 11.15 2.91 -14.71
CA GLU A 247 11.41 3.70 -15.92
C GLU A 247 11.16 5.21 -15.70
N ARG A 248 10.01 5.59 -15.13
CA ARG A 248 9.71 7.00 -14.81
C ARG A 248 10.70 7.62 -13.82
N ARG A 249 11.23 6.80 -12.89
CA ARG A 249 12.25 7.21 -11.93
C ARG A 249 13.66 7.21 -12.49
N GLY A 250 13.86 6.77 -13.73
CA GLY A 250 15.19 6.66 -14.33
C GLY A 250 16.10 5.66 -13.61
N LEU A 251 15.52 4.59 -13.05
CA LEU A 251 16.21 3.55 -12.31
C LEU A 251 16.30 2.28 -13.17
N PRO A 252 17.44 2.03 -13.85
CA PRO A 252 17.57 0.85 -14.70
C PRO A 252 17.50 -0.40 -13.86
N ALA A 253 16.52 -1.25 -14.15
CA ALA A 253 16.32 -2.48 -13.41
C ALA A 253 15.60 -3.53 -14.26
N GLU A 254 15.87 -4.78 -13.96
CA GLU A 254 15.12 -5.91 -14.46
C GLU A 254 14.06 -6.30 -13.43
N VAL A 255 12.81 -6.50 -13.88
CA VAL A 255 11.68 -6.88 -13.02
C VAL A 255 11.14 -8.23 -13.47
N THR A 256 11.30 -9.22 -12.61
CA THR A 256 10.88 -10.61 -12.84
C THR A 256 9.94 -11.08 -11.74
N GLU A 257 9.29 -12.23 -11.95
CA GLU A 257 8.58 -12.92 -10.88
C GLU A 257 9.56 -13.52 -9.86
N ALA A 258 9.19 -13.47 -8.58
CA ALA A 258 9.94 -14.00 -7.45
C ALA A 258 9.19 -15.10 -6.68
N GLY A 259 7.88 -15.22 -6.92
CA GLY A 259 6.93 -16.09 -6.22
C GLY A 259 5.50 -15.57 -6.40
N PRO A 260 4.50 -16.23 -5.81
CA PRO A 260 3.10 -15.83 -5.92
C PRO A 260 2.90 -14.38 -5.47
N SER A 261 2.44 -13.52 -6.38
CA SER A 261 2.24 -12.08 -6.15
C SER A 261 3.49 -11.30 -5.70
N LEU A 262 4.70 -11.82 -5.96
CA LEU A 262 5.96 -11.16 -5.60
C LEU A 262 6.81 -10.83 -6.82
N ALA A 263 7.17 -9.56 -6.95
CA ALA A 263 8.14 -9.08 -7.91
C ALA A 263 9.57 -9.14 -7.35
N ARG A 264 10.54 -9.42 -8.22
CA ARG A 264 11.97 -9.28 -7.97
C ARG A 264 12.50 -8.15 -8.83
N VAL A 265 13.07 -7.14 -8.19
CA VAL A 265 13.74 -6.01 -8.85
C VAL A 265 15.24 -6.18 -8.74
N ARG A 266 15.91 -6.36 -9.88
CA ARG A 266 17.38 -6.38 -9.99
C ARG A 266 17.85 -5.08 -10.62
N ARG A 267 18.27 -4.13 -9.78
CA ARG A 267 18.81 -2.84 -10.24
C ARG A 267 20.15 -3.05 -10.95
N ARG A 268 20.35 -2.33 -12.05
CA ARG A 268 21.63 -2.24 -12.75
C ARG A 268 22.30 -0.96 -12.31
N SER A 269 23.47 -1.08 -11.69
CA SER A 269 24.24 0.10 -11.31
C SER A 269 24.89 0.71 -12.55
N LEU A 270 24.51 1.93 -12.91
CA LEU A 270 25.19 2.70 -13.95
C LEU A 270 26.52 3.27 -13.46
N HIS A 271 26.67 3.41 -12.14
CA HIS A 271 27.86 3.90 -11.47
C HIS A 271 28.43 2.81 -10.57
N HIS A 272 29.72 2.58 -10.64
CA HIS A 272 30.40 1.63 -9.77
C HIS A 272 31.32 2.44 -8.84
N PRO A 273 30.79 3.09 -7.78
CA PRO A 273 31.63 3.83 -6.84
C PRO A 273 32.66 2.89 -6.18
N PHE A 274 33.78 3.44 -5.74
CA PHE A 274 34.68 2.66 -4.89
C PHE A 274 33.99 2.43 -3.53
N VAL A 275 33.90 1.18 -3.09
CA VAL A 275 33.22 0.80 -1.84
C VAL A 275 34.22 0.19 -0.87
N SER A 276 34.20 0.62 0.39
CA SER A 276 34.95 -0.06 1.46
C SER A 276 34.04 -1.04 2.19
N VAL A 277 34.36 -2.32 2.14
CA VAL A 277 33.69 -3.37 2.92
C VAL A 277 34.43 -3.51 4.23
N VAL A 278 33.84 -2.98 5.30
CA VAL A 278 34.43 -3.00 6.64
C VAL A 278 33.93 -4.23 7.39
N THR A 279 34.86 -5.03 7.92
CA THR A 279 34.56 -6.18 8.76
C THR A 279 35.52 -6.28 9.93
N VAL A 280 35.16 -7.06 10.94
CA VAL A 280 36.03 -7.40 12.06
C VAL A 280 36.52 -8.83 11.92
N ALA A 281 37.77 -9.09 12.26
CA ALA A 281 38.32 -10.43 12.36
C ALA A 281 39.20 -10.54 13.60
N ASP A 282 39.04 -11.60 14.36
CA ASP A 282 39.76 -11.84 15.63
C ASP A 282 40.65 -13.09 15.58
N GLY A 283 40.81 -13.69 14.40
CA GLY A 283 41.63 -14.88 14.19
C GLY A 283 40.89 -16.18 14.44
N THR A 284 39.59 -16.11 14.75
CA THR A 284 38.75 -17.29 14.98
C THR A 284 38.88 -18.29 13.83
N THR A 285 39.16 -19.53 14.23
CA THR A 285 39.26 -20.68 13.34
C THR A 285 38.20 -21.68 13.75
N GLU A 286 37.33 -22.04 12.82
CA GLU A 286 36.28 -23.04 13.05
C GLU A 286 36.37 -24.20 12.08
N ARG A 287 35.84 -25.35 12.49
CA ARG A 287 35.78 -26.54 11.66
C ARG A 287 34.44 -26.60 10.91
N ILE A 288 34.41 -26.07 9.70
CA ILE A 288 33.22 -26.02 8.84
C ILE A 288 33.30 -27.17 7.82
N TYR A 289 32.26 -28.01 7.77
CA TYR A 289 32.20 -29.22 6.92
C TYR A 289 33.44 -30.12 7.03
N GLY A 290 34.01 -30.22 8.23
CA GLY A 290 35.18 -31.07 8.50
C GLY A 290 36.54 -30.43 8.18
N VAL A 291 36.58 -29.21 7.65
CA VAL A 291 37.81 -28.47 7.33
C VAL A 291 38.00 -27.34 8.32
N SER A 292 39.21 -27.22 8.90
CA SER A 292 39.58 -26.10 9.76
C SER A 292 39.80 -24.86 8.91
N GLN A 293 39.05 -23.78 9.16
CA GLN A 293 39.11 -22.55 8.38
C GLN A 293 39.21 -21.33 9.28
N ASN A 294 40.17 -20.44 9.00
CA ASN A 294 40.19 -19.11 9.58
C ASN A 294 39.09 -18.27 8.94
N LEU A 295 38.18 -17.75 9.75
CA LEU A 295 36.96 -17.08 9.26
C LEU A 295 37.27 -15.78 8.51
N GLY A 296 38.31 -15.04 8.93
CA GLY A 296 38.77 -13.82 8.25
C GLY A 296 39.28 -14.12 6.84
N ASN A 297 40.19 -15.09 6.71
CA ASN A 297 40.73 -15.51 5.41
C ASN A 297 39.65 -16.08 4.49
N HIS A 298 38.72 -16.85 5.05
CA HIS A 298 37.58 -17.38 4.30
C HIS A 298 36.67 -16.25 3.79
N LEU A 299 36.38 -15.25 4.61
CA LEU A 299 35.60 -14.08 4.19
C LEU A 299 36.29 -13.31 3.07
N VAL A 300 37.59 -13.04 3.18
CA VAL A 300 38.36 -12.35 2.12
C VAL A 300 38.31 -13.15 0.82
N SER A 301 38.60 -14.44 0.89
CA SER A 301 38.60 -15.33 -0.28
C SER A 301 37.21 -15.44 -0.90
N SER A 302 36.17 -15.53 -0.08
CA SER A 302 34.78 -15.58 -0.51
C SER A 302 34.37 -14.31 -1.23
N VAL A 303 34.62 -13.13 -0.63
CA VAL A 303 34.26 -11.85 -1.25
C VAL A 303 35.05 -11.64 -2.55
N ALA A 304 36.36 -11.90 -2.56
CA ALA A 304 37.18 -11.79 -3.76
C ALA A 304 36.75 -12.76 -4.88
N GLY A 305 36.39 -14.01 -4.51
CA GLY A 305 36.02 -15.07 -5.45
C GLY A 305 34.59 -14.99 -5.98
N THR A 306 33.64 -14.54 -5.15
CA THR A 306 32.20 -14.62 -5.47
C THR A 306 31.59 -13.27 -5.84
N SER A 307 32.19 -12.14 -5.44
CA SER A 307 31.62 -10.83 -5.74
C SER A 307 31.60 -10.53 -7.24
N THR A 308 30.43 -10.18 -7.75
CA THR A 308 30.27 -9.62 -9.09
C THR A 308 30.63 -8.13 -9.15
N TYR A 309 30.75 -7.47 -7.99
CA TYR A 309 31.16 -6.08 -7.85
C TYR A 309 32.68 -6.01 -7.64
N ARG A 310 33.41 -5.28 -8.49
CA ARG A 310 34.88 -5.29 -8.50
C ARG A 310 35.55 -4.01 -7.99
N ASN A 311 34.79 -2.94 -7.80
CA ASN A 311 35.36 -1.65 -7.38
C ASN A 311 35.27 -1.46 -5.86
N PHE A 312 35.97 -2.31 -5.10
CA PHE A 312 35.91 -2.28 -3.64
C PHE A 312 37.26 -2.59 -2.99
N GLU A 313 37.39 -2.21 -1.72
CA GLU A 313 38.41 -2.71 -0.81
C GLU A 313 37.77 -3.46 0.36
N LEU A 314 38.57 -4.31 1.00
CA LEU A 314 38.23 -4.95 2.26
C LEU A 314 39.06 -4.32 3.38
N VAL A 315 38.40 -3.68 4.33
CA VAL A 315 39.03 -3.13 5.53
C VAL A 315 38.74 -4.09 6.67
N ILE A 316 39.77 -4.83 7.09
CA ILE A 316 39.67 -5.81 8.17
C ILE A 316 40.18 -5.16 9.45
N VAL A 317 39.31 -5.02 10.43
CA VAL A 317 39.64 -4.50 11.75
C VAL A 317 39.97 -5.67 12.67
N VAL A 318 41.22 -5.71 13.14
CA VAL A 318 41.73 -6.76 14.03
C VAL A 318 42.00 -6.21 15.45
N PRO A 319 41.84 -7.02 16.51
CA PRO A 319 42.22 -6.62 17.86
C PRO A 319 43.70 -6.25 17.95
N ALA A 320 44.03 -5.20 18.69
CA ALA A 320 45.43 -4.81 18.94
C ALA A 320 46.24 -5.90 19.67
N THR A 321 45.55 -6.83 20.34
CA THR A 321 46.12 -7.97 21.05
C THR A 321 46.40 -9.17 20.14
N MET A 322 46.00 -9.12 18.87
CA MET A 322 46.23 -10.20 17.91
C MET A 322 47.73 -10.39 17.65
N PRO A 323 48.24 -11.64 17.58
CA PRO A 323 49.63 -11.91 17.20
C PRO A 323 49.99 -11.30 15.84
N GLU A 324 51.22 -10.80 15.68
CA GLU A 324 51.65 -10.09 14.45
C GLU A 324 51.68 -11.01 13.22
N ASP A 325 51.89 -12.31 13.42
CA ASP A 325 51.80 -13.35 12.37
C ASP A 325 50.35 -13.68 11.95
N GLN A 326 49.36 -13.17 12.70
CA GLN A 326 47.93 -13.33 12.44
C GLN A 326 47.23 -12.04 11.99
N ARG A 327 47.92 -10.89 12.01
CA ARG A 327 47.42 -9.61 11.50
C ARG A 327 47.70 -9.47 10.00
#